data_AF-A0A8X7WVL7-F1
#
_entry.id   AF-A0A8X7WVL7-F1
#
_cell.length_a   1.000
_cell.length_b   1.000
_cell.length_c   1.000
_cell.angle_alpha   90.00
_cell.angle_beta   90.00
_cell.angle_gamma   90.00
#
_symmetry.space_group_name_H-M   'P 1'
#
loop_
_entity.id
_entity.type
_entity.pdbx_description
1 polymer ?
#
loop_
_entity_poly.entity_id
_entity_poly.type
_entity_poly.pdbx_seq_one_letter_code
_entity_poly.pdbx_strand_id
1 'polypeptide(L)'
;MLQDCVPKPCNTLLRRSNLNPCEHFVKAPHNVNVKFGNISNKEHETVVVSWQPSEEGIEFLVGFQISVQIPGGEVVGCQLLLFHSNFSLEVGKSQQVYQSDPFPNLELGTEYVVTVIALPVPEQWEYYYTAKFFRTRSCAQINGVEKCRADWSPRNITMYQEGRDAILSFSMAPPQLNIENYFAFCSGDKINKYTNVPGIQGENQTHVSFRLTDLQFRVPYSCEIAADIEDAKRKVYKFMLEDTSAQSVITTNSLLIIICIILFLLSVFFLLILLFYQRKKRKGNKGKLEFPEENPLDSISSDSPILRHIRPQVFILYSSSDGPYHVAVVLQFAVFLQQHAAVQVSLDLWEQLQIAEHGKMNWLCQKIEESDFVLVVCSQGMYKMSNRQMVTQANEEVDVSIVGISMIAEDMYRAKSQGLSMSKYITVTFEYTSEQYIPKMLYLASRYHLMFSLPLLFSHLHQVQMHKPGIQLHVDVMTPEGYIKVPSGCSLYCALHKATQIYNET
;
A
#
# COMPACT_ATOMS: atom_id res chain seq x y z
N MET A 1 14.73 -23.56 4.50
CA MET A 1 14.95 -22.14 4.78
C MET A 1 14.82 -21.41 3.44
N LEU A 2 13.69 -20.74 3.20
CA LEU A 2 13.56 -19.88 2.02
C LEU A 2 14.57 -18.74 2.18
N GLN A 3 15.59 -18.72 1.32
CA GLN A 3 16.44 -17.53 1.17
C GLN A 3 15.58 -16.48 0.47
N ASP A 4 15.50 -15.28 1.05
CA ASP A 4 14.82 -14.13 0.46
C ASP A 4 15.29 -13.95 -1.00
N CYS A 5 14.34 -14.00 -1.94
CA CYS A 5 14.58 -13.69 -3.35
C CYS A 5 14.77 -12.19 -3.61
N VAL A 6 15.03 -11.41 -2.58
CA VAL A 6 15.30 -9.99 -2.74
C VAL A 6 16.68 -9.88 -3.38
N PRO A 7 16.80 -9.28 -4.58
CA PRO A 7 18.09 -9.01 -5.20
C PRO A 7 18.94 -8.26 -4.19
N LYS A 8 20.00 -8.93 -3.72
CA LYS A 8 20.86 -8.37 -2.70
C LYS A 8 21.57 -7.14 -3.28
N PRO A 9 21.53 -5.97 -2.60
CA PRO A 9 22.23 -4.78 -3.07
C PRO A 9 23.69 -5.13 -3.34
N CYS A 10 24.27 -4.60 -4.41
CA CYS A 10 25.64 -4.94 -4.82
C CYS A 10 26.66 -4.89 -3.66
N ASN A 11 26.48 -3.94 -2.73
CA ASN A 11 27.32 -3.74 -1.54
C ASN A 11 27.28 -4.91 -0.53
N THR A 12 26.26 -5.77 -0.59
CA THR A 12 26.10 -6.92 0.33
C THR A 12 26.78 -8.19 -0.18
N LEU A 13 27.24 -8.22 -1.44
CA LEU A 13 27.88 -9.37 -2.07
C LEU A 13 29.42 -9.35 -1.98
N LEU A 14 30.02 -8.28 -1.46
CA LEU A 14 31.48 -8.06 -1.53
C LEU A 14 32.14 -8.01 -0.15
N ARG A 15 33.04 -8.97 0.10
CA ARG A 15 33.91 -9.02 1.29
C ARG A 15 35.40 -8.76 0.95
N ARG A 16 35.73 -8.22 -0.22
CA ARG A 16 37.13 -7.90 -0.58
C ARG A 16 37.29 -6.62 -1.40
N SER A 17 38.47 -6.08 -1.21
CA SER A 17 39.02 -4.76 -1.50
C SER A 17 39.51 -4.59 -2.95
N ASN A 18 39.49 -3.34 -3.39
CA ASN A 18 40.29 -2.69 -4.45
C ASN A 18 39.73 -2.55 -5.87
N LEU A 19 38.53 -3.05 -6.17
CA LEU A 19 37.71 -2.55 -7.28
C LEU A 19 36.28 -2.32 -6.75
N ASN A 20 35.53 -1.41 -7.36
CA ASN A 20 34.10 -1.23 -7.10
C ASN A 20 33.28 -1.96 -8.21
N PRO A 21 32.98 -3.27 -8.08
CA PRO A 21 32.14 -4.01 -9.04
C PRO A 21 30.77 -3.37 -9.27
N CYS A 22 30.28 -2.62 -8.29
CA CYS A 22 28.99 -1.93 -8.33
C CYS A 22 28.96 -0.70 -9.24
N GLU A 23 30.12 -0.25 -9.73
CA GLU A 23 30.20 0.86 -10.70
C GLU A 23 29.98 0.40 -12.14
N HIS A 24 30.02 -0.91 -12.40
CA HIS A 24 30.09 -1.44 -13.75
C HIS A 24 28.80 -2.17 -14.16
N PHE A 25 28.42 -1.98 -15.43
CA PHE A 25 27.23 -2.61 -16.03
C PHE A 25 27.43 -4.07 -16.31
N VAL A 26 26.41 -4.85 -15.94
CA VAL A 26 26.19 -6.21 -16.41
C VAL A 26 24.81 -6.27 -17.03
N LYS A 27 24.77 -6.60 -18.31
CA LYS A 27 23.52 -6.69 -19.06
C LYS A 27 22.78 -7.99 -18.80
N ALA A 28 21.46 -7.96 -19.00
CA ALA A 28 20.59 -9.12 -18.89
C ALA A 28 21.13 -10.35 -19.66
N PRO A 29 21.01 -11.56 -19.07
CA PRO A 29 21.36 -12.80 -19.77
C PRO A 29 20.41 -13.05 -20.94
N HIS A 30 20.86 -13.79 -21.95
CA HIS A 30 20.04 -14.14 -23.12
C HIS A 30 19.83 -15.65 -23.23
N ASN A 31 18.98 -16.05 -24.18
CA ASN A 31 18.66 -17.44 -24.47
C ASN A 31 18.14 -18.23 -23.25
N VAL A 32 17.34 -17.57 -22.40
CA VAL A 32 16.65 -18.19 -21.27
C VAL A 32 15.66 -19.25 -21.80
N ASN A 33 15.80 -20.49 -21.35
CA ASN A 33 15.00 -21.63 -21.76
C ASN A 33 14.63 -22.48 -20.54
N VAL A 34 13.44 -23.10 -20.61
CA VAL A 34 12.91 -23.95 -19.55
C VAL A 34 12.83 -25.37 -20.08
N LYS A 35 13.44 -26.32 -19.36
CA LYS A 35 13.41 -27.75 -19.68
C LYS A 35 12.64 -28.48 -18.59
N PHE A 36 11.70 -29.33 -19.00
CA PHE A 36 10.96 -30.17 -18.07
C PHE A 36 11.82 -31.33 -17.59
N GLY A 37 11.82 -31.57 -16.28
CA GLY A 37 12.50 -32.66 -15.63
C GLY A 37 11.84 -34.01 -15.93
N ASN A 38 12.51 -35.07 -15.49
CA ASN A 38 12.01 -36.43 -15.67
C ASN A 38 10.75 -36.64 -14.81
N ILE A 39 9.72 -37.29 -15.38
CA ILE A 39 8.41 -37.51 -14.74
C ILE A 39 8.56 -38.61 -13.67
N SER A 40 9.16 -38.25 -12.55
CA SER A 40 9.34 -39.12 -11.39
C SER A 40 8.19 -38.97 -10.40
N ASN A 41 7.73 -37.73 -10.19
CA ASN A 41 6.53 -37.42 -9.42
C ASN A 41 5.36 -37.10 -10.38
N LYS A 42 4.24 -37.80 -10.21
CA LYS A 42 3.03 -37.65 -11.02
C LYS A 42 2.11 -36.53 -10.54
N GLU A 43 2.38 -35.95 -9.37
CA GLU A 43 1.53 -34.92 -8.78
C GLU A 43 2.07 -33.51 -9.00
N HIS A 44 3.38 -33.38 -9.23
CA HIS A 44 4.05 -32.09 -9.36
C HIS A 44 5.07 -32.11 -10.49
N GLU A 45 5.26 -30.95 -11.12
CA GLU A 45 6.24 -30.76 -12.18
C GLU A 45 7.58 -30.30 -11.60
N THR A 46 8.66 -30.68 -12.29
CA THR A 46 10.00 -30.17 -11.99
C THR A 46 10.59 -29.54 -13.23
N VAL A 47 11.19 -28.36 -13.11
CA VAL A 47 11.80 -27.67 -14.25
C VAL A 47 13.24 -27.27 -13.97
N VAL A 48 14.05 -27.25 -15.03
CA VAL A 48 15.43 -26.75 -15.03
C VAL A 48 15.50 -25.59 -15.99
N VAL A 49 16.09 -24.48 -15.54
CA VAL A 49 16.22 -23.25 -16.32
C VAL A 49 17.64 -23.20 -16.87
N SER A 50 17.81 -22.83 -18.14
CA SER A 50 19.11 -22.64 -18.77
C SER A 50 19.23 -21.29 -19.47
N TRP A 51 20.39 -20.65 -19.42
CA TRP A 51 20.63 -19.33 -20.00
C TRP A 51 22.10 -19.13 -20.40
N GLN A 52 22.39 -18.04 -21.10
CA GLN A 52 23.74 -17.60 -21.45
C GLN A 52 24.01 -16.17 -20.92
N PRO A 53 25.22 -15.84 -20.44
CA PRO A 53 25.58 -14.49 -20.05
C PRO A 53 25.62 -13.56 -21.26
N SER A 54 25.33 -12.27 -21.03
CA SER A 54 25.59 -11.24 -22.02
C SER A 54 27.09 -11.07 -22.27
N GLU A 55 27.46 -10.65 -23.48
CA GLU A 55 28.84 -10.23 -23.78
C GLU A 55 29.17 -8.88 -23.13
N GLU A 56 28.14 -8.05 -22.92
CA GLU A 56 28.26 -6.71 -22.32
C GLU A 56 28.33 -6.81 -20.80
N GLY A 57 29.50 -6.47 -20.24
CA GLY A 57 29.70 -6.46 -18.79
C GLY A 57 30.06 -7.80 -18.17
N ILE A 58 30.37 -8.81 -18.99
CA ILE A 58 30.65 -10.18 -18.53
C ILE A 58 31.85 -10.27 -17.58
N GLU A 59 32.82 -9.37 -17.72
CA GLU A 59 34.02 -9.27 -16.87
C GLU A 59 33.69 -8.82 -15.43
N PHE A 60 32.56 -8.16 -15.23
CA PHE A 60 32.06 -7.72 -13.92
C PHE A 60 30.98 -8.63 -13.35
N LEU A 61 30.58 -9.68 -14.08
CA LEU A 61 29.55 -10.62 -13.66
C LEU A 61 30.02 -11.45 -12.46
N VAL A 62 29.32 -11.33 -11.34
CA VAL A 62 29.58 -12.04 -10.08
C VAL A 62 28.76 -13.32 -9.97
N GLY A 63 27.63 -13.39 -10.68
CA GLY A 63 26.74 -14.55 -10.65
C GLY A 63 25.36 -14.25 -11.20
N PHE A 64 24.42 -15.13 -10.89
CA PHE A 64 23.03 -15.04 -11.32
C PHE A 64 22.07 -15.34 -10.16
N GLN A 65 20.95 -14.64 -10.17
CA GLN A 65 19.79 -14.99 -9.34
C GLN A 65 18.66 -15.46 -10.24
N ILE A 66 18.07 -16.60 -9.91
CA ILE A 66 16.99 -17.23 -10.67
C ILE A 66 15.79 -17.37 -9.75
N SER A 67 14.65 -16.79 -10.15
CA SER A 67 13.38 -16.94 -9.45
C SER A 67 12.31 -17.51 -10.36
N VAL A 68 11.45 -18.35 -9.80
CA VAL A 68 10.24 -18.87 -10.44
C VAL A 68 9.05 -18.42 -9.61
N GLN A 69 8.08 -17.75 -10.23
CA GLN A 69 6.92 -17.20 -9.55
C GLN A 69 5.65 -17.34 -10.38
N ILE A 70 4.49 -17.31 -9.71
CA ILE A 70 3.20 -17.22 -10.39
C ILE A 70 3.01 -15.76 -10.85
N PRO A 71 2.52 -15.48 -12.07
CA PRO A 71 2.27 -14.10 -12.52
C PRO A 71 1.38 -13.34 -11.53
N GLY A 72 1.88 -12.22 -10.99
CA GLY A 72 1.17 -11.41 -9.99
C GLY A 72 1.00 -12.07 -8.62
N GLY A 73 1.66 -13.21 -8.37
CA GLY A 73 1.62 -13.96 -7.12
C GLY A 73 3.00 -14.09 -6.46
N GLU A 74 3.08 -14.98 -5.47
CA GLU A 74 4.30 -15.20 -4.69
C GLU A 74 5.40 -15.95 -5.45
N VAL A 75 6.65 -15.75 -5.02
CA VAL A 75 7.80 -16.47 -5.54
C VAL A 75 7.81 -17.91 -5.01
N VAL A 76 7.76 -18.86 -5.94
CA VAL A 76 7.67 -20.30 -5.64
C VAL A 76 9.04 -20.92 -5.39
N GLY A 77 10.09 -20.41 -6.04
CA GLY A 77 11.44 -20.89 -5.83
C GLY A 77 12.51 -19.86 -6.18
N CYS A 78 13.62 -19.92 -5.44
CA CYS A 78 14.79 -19.08 -5.65
C CYS A 78 16.07 -19.89 -5.65
N GLN A 79 16.99 -19.49 -6.51
CA GLN A 79 18.37 -19.98 -6.49
C GLN A 79 19.33 -18.83 -6.76
N LEU A 80 20.44 -18.83 -6.03
CA LEU A 80 21.53 -17.88 -6.19
C LEU A 80 22.79 -18.64 -6.61
N LEU A 81 23.25 -18.39 -7.82
CA LEU A 81 24.48 -18.95 -8.38
C LEU A 81 25.57 -17.89 -8.32
N LEU A 82 26.62 -18.12 -7.54
CA LEU A 82 27.76 -17.19 -7.42
C LEU A 82 29.02 -17.83 -8.01
N PHE A 83 29.81 -17.05 -8.74
CA PHE A 83 31.13 -17.47 -9.17
C PHE A 83 32.13 -17.38 -8.02
N HIS A 84 33.19 -18.19 -8.11
CA HIS A 84 34.25 -18.15 -7.11
C HIS A 84 35.00 -16.81 -7.19
N SER A 85 35.43 -16.27 -6.04
CA SER A 85 35.85 -14.87 -5.85
C SER A 85 37.10 -14.38 -6.61
N ASN A 86 37.65 -15.21 -7.51
CA ASN A 86 38.83 -14.90 -8.32
C ASN A 86 38.55 -15.04 -9.83
N PHE A 87 37.27 -15.10 -10.23
CA PHE A 87 36.88 -15.42 -11.60
C PHE A 87 36.30 -14.18 -12.30
N SER A 88 37.09 -13.57 -13.19
CA SER A 88 36.56 -12.68 -14.24
C SER A 88 36.28 -13.56 -15.46
N LEU A 89 35.05 -13.51 -15.99
CA LEU A 89 34.72 -14.26 -17.20
C LEU A 89 35.30 -13.55 -18.43
N GLU A 90 36.06 -14.29 -19.23
CA GLU A 90 36.49 -13.83 -20.56
C GLU A 90 35.28 -13.74 -21.51
N VAL A 91 35.31 -12.80 -22.46
CA VAL A 91 34.22 -12.58 -23.43
C VAL A 91 33.87 -13.86 -24.22
N GLY A 92 34.85 -14.72 -24.51
CA GLY A 92 34.61 -16.02 -25.18
C GLY A 92 33.71 -16.99 -24.40
N LYS A 93 33.44 -16.73 -23.11
CA LYS A 93 32.52 -17.50 -22.27
C LYS A 93 31.07 -17.01 -22.34
N SER A 94 30.76 -15.98 -23.12
CA SER A 94 29.37 -15.57 -23.43
C SER A 94 28.53 -16.70 -24.01
N GLN A 95 29.19 -17.62 -24.74
CA GLN A 95 28.54 -18.77 -25.36
C GLN A 95 28.27 -19.93 -24.39
N GLN A 96 28.79 -19.89 -23.17
CA GLN A 96 28.62 -20.95 -22.17
C GLN A 96 27.19 -20.97 -21.65
N VAL A 97 26.55 -22.13 -21.70
CA VAL A 97 25.20 -22.35 -21.18
C VAL A 97 25.28 -22.71 -19.70
N TYR A 98 24.64 -21.89 -18.86
CA TYR A 98 24.45 -22.14 -17.43
C TYR A 98 23.09 -22.80 -17.19
N GLN A 99 22.98 -23.57 -16.11
CA GLN A 99 21.76 -24.26 -15.72
C GLN A 99 21.52 -24.08 -14.22
N SER A 100 20.24 -23.97 -13.86
CA SER A 100 19.79 -23.96 -12.47
C SER A 100 19.79 -25.38 -11.89
N ASP A 101 19.77 -25.49 -10.57
CA ASP A 101 19.28 -26.71 -9.95
C ASP A 101 17.79 -26.89 -10.29
N PRO A 102 17.26 -28.12 -10.24
CA PRO A 102 15.84 -28.36 -10.51
C PRO A 102 14.95 -27.59 -9.53
N PHE A 103 13.89 -26.95 -10.03
CA PHE A 103 12.80 -26.39 -9.23
C PHE A 103 11.69 -27.43 -9.12
N PRO A 104 11.56 -28.15 -7.99
CA PRO A 104 10.53 -29.17 -7.80
C PRO A 104 9.21 -28.55 -7.36
N ASN A 105 8.17 -29.40 -7.25
CA ASN A 105 6.89 -29.08 -6.62
C ASN A 105 6.08 -27.97 -7.32
N LEU A 106 6.25 -27.79 -8.63
CA LEU A 106 5.41 -26.87 -9.40
C LEU A 106 4.04 -27.51 -9.69
N GLU A 107 2.97 -26.71 -9.61
CA GLU A 107 1.62 -27.18 -9.89
C GLU A 107 1.44 -27.50 -11.38
N LEU A 108 0.63 -28.51 -11.69
CA LEU A 108 0.36 -28.96 -13.05
C LEU A 108 -0.64 -28.04 -13.77
N GLY A 109 -0.38 -27.74 -15.04
CA GLY A 109 -1.23 -26.90 -15.88
C GLY A 109 -1.24 -25.42 -15.49
N THR A 110 -0.32 -24.99 -14.63
CA THR A 110 -0.20 -23.64 -14.08
C THR A 110 0.82 -22.83 -14.89
N GLU A 111 0.55 -21.54 -15.08
CA GLU A 111 1.46 -20.60 -15.73
C GLU A 111 2.43 -20.00 -14.70
N TYR A 112 3.70 -19.96 -15.07
CA TYR A 112 4.78 -19.43 -14.27
C TYR A 112 5.62 -18.46 -15.11
N VAL A 113 6.29 -17.54 -14.42
CA VAL A 113 7.35 -16.72 -15.00
C VAL A 113 8.66 -17.05 -14.31
N VAL A 114 9.68 -17.35 -15.12
CA VAL A 114 11.06 -17.45 -14.65
C VAL A 114 11.78 -16.13 -14.93
N THR A 115 12.47 -15.60 -13.93
CA THR A 115 13.28 -14.40 -14.05
C THR A 115 14.74 -14.75 -13.74
N VAL A 116 15.64 -14.46 -14.68
CA VAL A 116 17.09 -14.63 -14.51
C VAL A 116 17.71 -13.24 -14.45
N ILE A 117 18.37 -12.95 -13.33
CA ILE A 117 19.01 -11.67 -13.01
C ILE A 117 20.53 -11.86 -13.08
N ALA A 118 21.22 -11.01 -13.82
CA ALA A 118 22.68 -10.92 -13.75
C ALA A 118 23.11 -10.09 -12.54
N LEU A 119 24.16 -10.52 -11.83
CA LEU A 119 24.69 -9.84 -10.65
C LEU A 119 26.08 -9.24 -10.95
N PRO A 120 26.40 -8.05 -10.42
CA PRO A 120 25.62 -7.26 -9.46
C PRO A 120 24.45 -6.48 -10.07
N VAL A 121 23.43 -6.18 -9.26
CA VAL A 121 22.31 -5.30 -9.64
C VAL A 121 22.62 -3.87 -9.16
N PRO A 122 22.90 -2.91 -10.07
CA PRO A 122 22.96 -1.51 -9.73
C PRO A 122 21.55 -0.89 -9.73
N GLU A 123 21.25 -0.09 -8.71
CA GLU A 123 19.91 0.49 -8.44
C GLU A 123 19.40 1.43 -9.54
N GLN A 124 20.23 1.81 -10.51
CA GLN A 124 19.92 2.83 -11.51
C GLN A 124 19.44 2.28 -12.86
N TRP A 125 19.50 0.96 -13.11
CA TRP A 125 19.39 0.41 -14.48
C TRP A 125 18.22 -0.56 -14.67
N GLU A 126 17.58 -0.52 -15.84
CA GLU A 126 16.35 -1.28 -16.12
C GLU A 126 16.59 -2.63 -16.84
N TYR A 127 17.79 -2.88 -17.39
CA TYR A 127 18.07 -3.96 -18.35
C TYR A 127 19.04 -5.04 -17.84
N TYR A 128 18.92 -5.45 -16.57
CA TYR A 128 19.79 -6.46 -15.94
C TYR A 128 19.16 -7.85 -15.80
N TYR A 129 17.91 -8.03 -16.22
CA TYR A 129 17.17 -9.30 -16.09
C TYR A 129 16.48 -9.71 -17.38
N THR A 130 16.19 -11.01 -17.51
CA THR A 130 15.31 -11.55 -18.54
C THR A 130 14.22 -12.41 -17.90
N ALA A 131 12.98 -12.11 -18.25
CA ALA A 131 11.81 -12.87 -17.82
C ALA A 131 11.25 -13.72 -18.97
N LYS A 132 10.83 -14.95 -18.67
CA LYS A 132 10.20 -15.86 -19.63
C LYS A 132 9.01 -16.57 -19.01
N PHE A 133 7.86 -16.45 -19.67
CA PHE A 133 6.65 -17.17 -19.29
C PHE A 133 6.72 -18.61 -19.80
N PHE A 134 6.26 -19.55 -18.98
CA PHE A 134 6.09 -20.95 -19.35
C PHE A 134 4.91 -21.54 -18.61
N ARG A 135 4.33 -22.59 -19.19
CA ARG A 135 3.22 -23.34 -18.58
C ARG A 135 3.66 -24.76 -18.30
N THR A 136 3.39 -25.25 -17.10
CA THR A 136 3.65 -26.66 -16.75
C THR A 136 2.72 -27.58 -17.51
N ARG A 137 3.12 -28.85 -17.68
CA ARG A 137 2.28 -29.86 -18.32
C ARG A 137 1.01 -30.05 -17.51
N SER A 138 -0.11 -30.25 -18.19
CA SER A 138 -1.39 -30.47 -17.53
C SER A 138 -1.42 -31.86 -16.88
N CYS A 139 -2.32 -32.03 -15.91
CA CYS A 139 -2.55 -33.34 -15.31
C CYS A 139 -2.85 -34.40 -16.40
N ALA A 140 -3.69 -34.06 -17.40
CA ALA A 140 -4.03 -34.97 -18.50
C ALA A 140 -2.82 -35.44 -19.29
N GLN A 141 -1.80 -34.60 -19.48
CA GLN A 141 -0.56 -34.95 -20.20
C GLN A 141 0.34 -35.88 -19.39
N ILE A 142 0.32 -35.81 -18.05
CA ILE A 142 1.19 -36.60 -17.17
C ILE A 142 0.52 -37.90 -16.70
N ASN A 143 -0.76 -37.82 -16.32
CA ASN A 143 -1.50 -38.88 -15.62
C ASN A 143 -2.61 -39.52 -16.47
N GLY A 144 -2.93 -38.95 -17.62
CA GLY A 144 -4.08 -39.33 -18.43
C GLY A 144 -5.37 -38.64 -17.98
N VAL A 145 -6.27 -38.43 -18.94
CA VAL A 145 -7.51 -37.65 -18.74
C VAL A 145 -8.41 -38.30 -17.70
N GLU A 146 -8.59 -39.62 -17.73
CA GLU A 146 -9.52 -40.35 -16.86
C GLU A 146 -9.15 -40.22 -15.38
N LYS A 147 -7.88 -40.45 -15.04
CA LYS A 147 -7.41 -40.35 -13.65
C LYS A 147 -7.57 -38.92 -13.12
N CYS A 148 -7.18 -37.92 -13.91
CA CYS A 148 -7.30 -36.52 -13.52
C CYS A 148 -8.73 -36.05 -13.39
N ARG A 149 -9.64 -36.60 -14.20
CA ARG A 149 -11.07 -36.30 -14.12
C ARG A 149 -11.65 -36.79 -12.79
N ALA A 150 -11.30 -38.00 -12.37
CA ALA A 150 -11.73 -38.55 -11.08
C ALA A 150 -11.09 -37.84 -9.87
N ASP A 151 -9.80 -37.47 -9.98
CA ASP A 151 -9.07 -36.78 -8.92
C ASP A 151 -9.34 -35.27 -8.82
N TRP A 152 -10.12 -34.71 -9.75
CA TRP A 152 -10.43 -33.28 -9.76
C TRP A 152 -11.35 -32.88 -8.60
N SER A 153 -11.07 -31.72 -7.99
CA SER A 153 -11.92 -31.11 -6.98
C SER A 153 -11.91 -29.59 -7.11
N PRO A 154 -13.01 -28.89 -6.79
CA PRO A 154 -13.09 -27.43 -6.86
C PRO A 154 -12.01 -26.74 -6.02
N ARG A 155 -11.35 -25.72 -6.59
CA ARG A 155 -10.41 -24.82 -5.88
C ARG A 155 -10.97 -23.40 -5.81
N ASN A 156 -10.38 -22.55 -4.98
CA ASN A 156 -10.74 -21.13 -4.83
C ASN A 156 -12.24 -20.90 -4.57
N ILE A 157 -12.80 -21.63 -3.59
CA ILE A 157 -14.20 -21.46 -3.19
C ILE A 157 -14.32 -20.18 -2.36
N THR A 158 -15.19 -19.27 -2.78
CA THR A 158 -15.49 -18.01 -2.09
C THR A 158 -17.01 -17.87 -1.88
N MET A 159 -17.41 -17.11 -0.87
CA MET A 159 -18.82 -16.82 -0.57
C MET A 159 -19.00 -15.32 -0.37
N TYR A 160 -20.04 -14.76 -0.96
CA TYR A 160 -20.49 -13.40 -0.72
C TYR A 160 -21.97 -13.37 -0.33
N GLN A 161 -22.33 -12.50 0.60
CA GLN A 161 -23.70 -12.33 1.08
C GLN A 161 -24.38 -11.18 0.34
N GLU A 162 -25.55 -11.45 -0.23
CA GLU A 162 -26.40 -10.46 -0.88
C GLU A 162 -27.76 -10.43 -0.17
N GLY A 163 -27.90 -9.54 0.81
CA GLY A 163 -29.09 -9.46 1.65
C GLY A 163 -29.30 -10.73 2.49
N ARG A 164 -30.31 -11.55 2.11
CA ARG A 164 -30.64 -12.84 2.75
C ARG A 164 -30.08 -14.06 2.01
N ASP A 165 -29.48 -13.84 0.84
CA ASP A 165 -28.96 -14.91 0.00
C ASP A 165 -27.44 -15.04 0.18
N ALA A 166 -26.93 -16.27 0.13
CA ALA A 166 -25.50 -16.53 0.01
C ALA A 166 -25.18 -16.90 -1.43
N ILE A 167 -24.14 -16.34 -2.02
CA ILE A 167 -23.69 -16.72 -3.36
C ILE A 167 -22.29 -17.31 -3.24
N LEU A 168 -22.15 -18.56 -3.66
CA LEU A 168 -20.88 -19.27 -3.65
C LEU A 168 -20.30 -19.27 -5.06
N SER A 169 -18.98 -19.10 -5.15
CA SER A 169 -18.22 -19.13 -6.40
C SER A 169 -17.03 -20.08 -6.26
N PHE A 170 -16.69 -20.83 -7.31
CA PHE A 170 -15.54 -21.74 -7.32
C PHE A 170 -14.94 -21.89 -8.72
N SER A 171 -13.68 -22.33 -8.80
CA SER A 171 -12.97 -22.55 -10.08
C SER A 171 -13.47 -23.81 -10.79
N MET A 172 -13.73 -23.68 -12.09
CA MET A 172 -14.19 -24.78 -12.94
C MET A 172 -13.03 -25.71 -13.33
N ALA A 173 -13.38 -26.94 -13.70
CA ALA A 173 -12.42 -27.88 -14.26
C ALA A 173 -11.89 -27.37 -15.61
N PRO A 174 -10.60 -27.57 -15.91
CA PRO A 174 -10.07 -27.27 -17.23
C PRO A 174 -10.85 -28.00 -18.34
N PRO A 175 -11.09 -27.36 -19.50
CA PRO A 175 -11.93 -27.93 -20.57
C PRO A 175 -11.42 -29.28 -21.09
N GLN A 176 -10.13 -29.60 -20.92
CA GLN A 176 -9.57 -30.90 -21.32
C GLN A 176 -10.10 -32.09 -20.49
N LEU A 177 -10.71 -31.84 -19.32
CA LEU A 177 -11.29 -32.89 -18.47
C LEU A 177 -12.75 -33.21 -18.83
N ASN A 178 -13.38 -32.43 -19.70
CA ASN A 178 -14.77 -32.60 -20.13
C ASN A 178 -15.76 -32.77 -18.96
N ILE A 179 -15.65 -31.89 -17.96
CA ILE A 179 -16.59 -31.81 -16.82
C ILE A 179 -17.53 -30.63 -17.08
N GLU A 180 -18.77 -30.94 -17.43
CA GLU A 180 -19.78 -29.94 -17.82
C GLU A 180 -20.69 -29.51 -16.67
N ASN A 181 -20.86 -30.37 -15.66
CA ASN A 181 -21.80 -30.14 -14.56
C ASN A 181 -21.12 -30.37 -13.21
N TYR A 182 -21.58 -29.59 -12.23
CA TYR A 182 -21.16 -29.65 -10.85
C TYR A 182 -22.40 -29.67 -9.95
N PHE A 183 -22.23 -30.08 -8.70
CA PHE A 183 -23.27 -29.95 -7.71
C PHE A 183 -22.75 -29.34 -6.42
N ALA A 184 -23.66 -28.73 -5.67
CA ALA A 184 -23.44 -28.28 -4.31
C ALA A 184 -24.53 -28.83 -3.41
N PHE A 185 -24.13 -29.54 -2.35
CA PHE A 185 -25.01 -30.02 -1.30
C PHE A 185 -24.72 -29.26 -0.01
N CYS A 186 -25.64 -28.38 0.37
CA CYS A 186 -25.49 -27.50 1.53
C CYS A 186 -26.39 -27.96 2.67
N SER A 187 -25.78 -28.19 3.83
CA SER A 187 -26.44 -28.62 5.05
C SER A 187 -26.26 -27.58 6.17
N GLY A 188 -27.31 -27.37 6.94
CA GLY A 188 -27.35 -26.57 8.16
C GLY A 188 -28.50 -27.05 9.05
N ASP A 189 -28.73 -26.39 10.19
CA ASP A 189 -29.59 -26.90 11.28
C ASP A 189 -30.92 -27.54 10.81
N LYS A 190 -31.66 -26.90 9.90
CA LYS A 190 -32.92 -27.42 9.32
C LYS A 190 -32.97 -27.44 7.80
N ILE A 191 -31.86 -27.16 7.12
CA ILE A 191 -31.83 -27.01 5.66
C ILE A 191 -30.82 -27.97 5.09
N ASN A 192 -31.31 -28.85 4.21
CA ASN A 192 -30.49 -29.65 3.31
C ASN A 192 -30.91 -29.30 1.89
N LYS A 193 -30.05 -28.60 1.15
CA LYS A 193 -30.34 -28.10 -0.20
C LYS A 193 -29.33 -28.65 -1.19
N TYR A 194 -29.83 -29.34 -2.21
CA TYR A 194 -29.06 -29.76 -3.36
C TYR A 194 -29.24 -28.75 -4.49
N THR A 195 -28.13 -28.26 -5.03
CA THR A 195 -28.11 -27.29 -6.13
C THR A 195 -27.29 -27.88 -7.28
N ASN A 196 -27.91 -28.03 -8.44
CA ASN A 196 -27.18 -28.33 -9.68
C ASN A 196 -26.56 -27.04 -10.22
N VAL A 197 -25.27 -27.10 -10.56
CA VAL A 197 -24.47 -25.97 -11.00
C VAL A 197 -23.92 -26.27 -12.40
N PRO A 198 -24.54 -25.75 -13.46
CA PRO A 198 -24.04 -25.97 -14.82
C PRO A 198 -22.72 -25.22 -15.02
N GLY A 199 -21.73 -25.90 -15.61
CA GLY A 199 -20.37 -25.39 -15.83
C GLY A 199 -20.20 -24.52 -17.08
N ILE A 200 -21.25 -24.31 -17.88
CA ILE A 200 -21.16 -23.55 -19.13
C ILE A 200 -21.83 -22.20 -18.93
N GLN A 201 -21.03 -21.15 -18.73
CA GLN A 201 -21.52 -19.76 -18.62
C GLN A 201 -20.82 -18.76 -19.55
N GLY A 202 -19.97 -19.22 -20.48
CA GLY A 202 -19.35 -18.42 -21.55
C GLY A 202 -17.93 -18.90 -21.90
N GLU A 203 -17.44 -18.61 -23.11
CA GLU A 203 -16.17 -19.18 -23.65
C GLU A 203 -14.90 -18.84 -22.83
N ASN A 204 -14.94 -17.84 -21.93
CA ASN A 204 -13.78 -17.35 -21.18
C ASN A 204 -13.96 -17.31 -19.65
N GLN A 205 -14.97 -18.00 -19.10
CA GLN A 205 -15.14 -18.04 -17.65
C GLN A 205 -14.27 -19.14 -17.04
N THR A 206 -13.57 -18.83 -15.95
CA THR A 206 -12.75 -19.78 -15.16
C THR A 206 -13.40 -20.13 -13.82
N HIS A 207 -14.45 -19.40 -13.45
CA HIS A 207 -15.22 -19.58 -12.21
C HIS A 207 -16.71 -19.69 -12.52
N VAL A 208 -17.43 -20.46 -11.72
CA VAL A 208 -18.90 -20.55 -11.74
C VAL A 208 -19.45 -20.13 -10.38
N SER A 209 -20.59 -19.46 -10.38
CA SER A 209 -21.27 -19.04 -9.14
C SER A 209 -22.74 -19.46 -9.11
N PHE A 210 -23.24 -19.76 -7.91
CA PHE A 210 -24.63 -20.17 -7.70
C PHE A 210 -25.17 -19.59 -6.39
N ARG A 211 -26.47 -19.30 -6.40
CA ARG A 211 -27.17 -18.63 -5.30
C ARG A 211 -27.87 -19.63 -4.39
N LEU A 212 -27.73 -19.44 -3.08
CA LEU A 212 -28.44 -20.13 -2.01
C LEU A 212 -29.43 -19.17 -1.34
N THR A 213 -30.71 -19.41 -1.58
CA THR A 213 -31.83 -18.72 -0.93
C THR A 213 -32.31 -19.45 0.33
N ASP A 214 -33.14 -18.74 1.13
CA ASP A 214 -33.89 -19.27 2.28
C ASP A 214 -33.03 -19.71 3.47
N LEU A 215 -31.86 -19.08 3.62
CA LEU A 215 -30.92 -19.34 4.70
C LEU A 215 -31.29 -18.51 5.95
N GLN A 216 -30.92 -19.04 7.12
CA GLN A 216 -31.13 -18.40 8.43
C GLN A 216 -29.84 -17.70 8.87
N PHE A 217 -29.99 -16.52 9.46
CA PHE A 217 -28.87 -15.78 10.03
C PHE A 217 -28.30 -16.48 11.26
N ARG A 218 -26.98 -16.33 11.47
CA ARG A 218 -26.22 -16.89 12.60
C ARG A 218 -26.27 -18.42 12.72
N VAL A 219 -26.66 -19.12 11.65
CA VAL A 219 -26.59 -20.59 11.56
C VAL A 219 -25.35 -20.98 10.75
N PRO A 220 -24.51 -21.91 11.25
CA PRO A 220 -23.39 -22.42 10.48
C PRO A 220 -23.89 -23.36 9.39
N TYR A 221 -23.52 -23.07 8.15
CA TYR A 221 -23.78 -23.90 6.98
C TYR A 221 -22.50 -24.60 6.50
N SER A 222 -22.65 -25.81 5.97
CA SER A 222 -21.58 -26.61 5.38
C SER A 222 -22.02 -27.09 4.00
N CYS A 223 -21.33 -26.62 2.96
CA CYS A 223 -21.58 -27.01 1.57
C CYS A 223 -20.50 -27.96 1.07
N GLU A 224 -20.91 -29.13 0.61
CA GLU A 224 -20.08 -30.04 -0.18
C GLU A 224 -20.23 -29.70 -1.67
N ILE A 225 -19.12 -29.40 -2.35
CA ILE A 225 -19.10 -29.04 -3.76
C ILE A 225 -18.22 -30.04 -4.51
N ALA A 226 -18.69 -30.56 -5.64
CA ALA A 226 -17.95 -31.49 -6.48
C ALA A 226 -18.42 -31.47 -7.94
N ALA A 227 -17.65 -32.12 -8.82
CA ALA A 227 -18.11 -32.46 -10.16
C ALA A 227 -19.26 -33.48 -10.10
N ASP A 228 -20.20 -33.37 -11.03
CA ASP A 228 -21.33 -34.29 -11.16
C ASP A 228 -20.90 -35.57 -11.92
N ILE A 229 -19.98 -36.30 -11.31
CA ILE A 229 -19.43 -37.57 -11.78
C ILE A 229 -19.33 -38.55 -10.61
N GLU A 230 -19.38 -39.85 -10.90
CA GLU A 230 -19.22 -40.88 -9.88
C GLU A 230 -17.83 -40.77 -9.22
N ASP A 231 -17.79 -40.96 -7.90
CA ASP A 231 -16.58 -40.89 -7.07
C ASP A 231 -15.79 -39.58 -7.12
N ALA A 232 -16.42 -38.48 -7.54
CA ALA A 232 -15.80 -37.15 -7.54
C ALA A 232 -15.30 -36.76 -6.15
N LYS A 233 -14.08 -36.21 -6.08
CA LYS A 233 -13.55 -35.64 -4.84
C LYS A 233 -14.36 -34.40 -4.42
N ARG A 234 -14.93 -34.48 -3.22
CA ARG A 234 -15.76 -33.41 -2.63
C ARG A 234 -14.93 -32.42 -1.85
N LYS A 235 -15.24 -31.12 -1.98
CA LYS A 235 -14.66 -30.06 -1.17
C LYS A 235 -15.73 -29.47 -0.26
N VAL A 236 -15.43 -29.36 1.03
CA VAL A 236 -16.34 -28.79 2.03
C VAL A 236 -16.00 -27.33 2.29
N TYR A 237 -16.99 -26.45 2.16
CA TYR A 237 -16.88 -25.02 2.50
C TYR A 237 -17.91 -24.65 3.57
N LYS A 238 -17.45 -23.99 4.64
CA LYS A 238 -18.30 -23.63 5.78
C LYS A 238 -18.46 -22.12 5.87
N PHE A 239 -19.67 -21.65 6.11
CA PHE A 239 -19.97 -20.22 6.24
C PHE A 239 -21.16 -19.97 7.18
N MET A 240 -21.38 -18.70 7.54
CA MET A 240 -22.48 -18.24 8.38
C MET A 240 -22.96 -16.89 7.85
N LEU A 241 -24.28 -16.66 7.83
CA LEU A 241 -24.86 -15.38 7.39
C LEU A 241 -24.99 -14.40 8.56
N GLU A 242 -24.71 -13.12 8.30
CA GLU A 242 -24.81 -12.04 9.29
C GLU A 242 -26.15 -11.28 9.18
N ASP A 243 -26.77 -10.95 10.33
CA ASP A 243 -28.03 -10.19 10.39
C ASP A 243 -27.82 -8.75 9.88
N THR A 244 -28.39 -8.44 8.71
CA THR A 244 -28.35 -7.09 8.13
C THR A 244 -29.48 -6.18 8.67
N SER A 245 -30.26 -6.61 9.68
CA SER A 245 -31.37 -5.82 10.24
C SER A 245 -30.91 -4.88 11.37
N ALA A 246 -30.07 -3.90 11.03
CA ALA A 246 -29.80 -2.73 11.89
C ALA A 246 -29.30 -1.53 11.07
N GLN A 247 -29.97 -1.22 9.96
CA GLN A 247 -29.89 0.12 9.37
C GLN A 247 -31.32 0.61 9.14
N SER A 248 -31.92 1.10 10.22
CA SER A 248 -33.05 2.02 10.10
C SER A 248 -32.57 3.24 9.33
N VAL A 249 -33.04 3.42 8.11
CA VAL A 249 -32.95 4.68 7.36
C VAL A 249 -33.79 5.71 8.11
N ILE A 250 -33.21 6.30 9.15
CA ILE A 250 -33.67 7.60 9.63
C ILE A 250 -33.16 8.58 8.58
N THR A 251 -34.08 9.13 7.80
CA THR A 251 -33.84 10.19 6.83
C THR A 251 -33.28 11.42 7.57
N THR A 252 -31.95 11.49 7.69
CA THR A 252 -31.17 12.57 8.32
C THR A 252 -31.42 13.94 7.68
N ASN A 253 -32.04 14.00 6.51
CA ASN A 253 -32.26 15.22 5.75
C ASN A 253 -33.31 16.16 6.37
N SER A 254 -34.32 15.66 7.10
CA SER A 254 -35.38 16.52 7.62
C SER A 254 -34.99 17.26 8.91
N LEU A 255 -34.20 16.63 9.78
CA LEU A 255 -33.73 17.25 11.04
C LEU A 255 -32.63 18.29 10.79
N LEU A 256 -31.74 18.05 9.83
CA LEU A 256 -30.69 19.00 9.44
C LEU A 256 -31.28 20.30 8.88
N ILE A 257 -32.36 20.23 8.08
CA ILE A 257 -33.01 21.43 7.54
C ILE A 257 -33.63 22.26 8.68
N ILE A 258 -34.27 21.62 9.66
CA ILE A 258 -34.88 22.33 10.80
C ILE A 258 -33.79 23.01 11.65
N ILE A 259 -32.67 22.31 11.90
CA ILE A 259 -31.53 22.88 12.64
C ILE A 259 -30.92 24.06 11.88
N CYS A 260 -30.74 23.96 10.56
CA CYS A 260 -30.22 25.04 9.73
C CYS A 260 -31.13 26.29 9.75
N ILE A 261 -32.46 26.11 9.75
CA ILE A 261 -33.41 27.23 9.82
C ILE A 261 -33.32 27.92 11.19
N ILE A 262 -33.22 27.15 12.28
CA ILE A 262 -33.09 27.71 13.63
C ILE A 262 -31.76 28.48 13.78
N LEU A 263 -30.65 27.92 13.28
CA LEU A 263 -29.35 28.58 13.29
C LEU A 263 -29.35 29.87 12.46
N PHE A 264 -30.01 29.86 11.30
CA PHE A 264 -30.14 31.05 10.46
C PHE A 264 -30.91 32.16 11.19
N LEU A 265 -32.03 31.85 11.83
CA LEU A 265 -32.83 32.82 12.60
C LEU A 265 -32.04 33.40 13.79
N LEU A 266 -31.26 32.57 14.49
CA LEU A 266 -30.40 33.03 15.58
C LEU A 266 -29.28 33.96 15.09
N SER A 267 -28.69 33.67 13.93
CA SER A 267 -27.64 34.51 13.35
C SER A 267 -28.15 35.89 12.92
N VAL A 268 -29.36 35.95 12.34
CA VAL A 268 -30.02 37.21 11.96
C VAL A 268 -30.37 38.04 13.20
N PHE A 269 -30.88 37.39 14.25
CA PHE A 269 -31.17 38.05 15.53
C PHE A 269 -29.90 38.63 16.18
N PHE A 270 -28.80 37.88 16.16
CA PHE A 270 -27.51 38.33 16.69
C PHE A 270 -26.95 39.53 15.89
N LEU A 271 -27.06 39.51 14.56
CA LEU A 271 -26.68 40.64 13.70
C LEU A 271 -27.51 41.89 13.99
N LEU A 272 -28.82 41.76 14.22
CA LEU A 272 -29.68 42.88 14.60
C LEU A 272 -29.30 43.47 15.97
N ILE A 273 -28.96 42.61 16.94
CA ILE A 273 -28.44 43.04 18.24
C ILE A 273 -27.11 43.78 18.08
N LEU A 274 -26.16 43.25 17.30
CA LEU A 274 -24.88 43.90 17.04
C LEU A 274 -25.05 45.25 16.35
N LEU A 275 -25.96 45.37 15.38
CA LEU A 275 -26.28 46.65 14.74
C LEU A 275 -26.90 47.65 15.73
N PHE A 276 -27.73 47.17 16.67
CA PHE A 276 -28.29 48.00 17.73
C PHE A 276 -27.21 48.45 18.72
N TYR A 277 -26.29 47.55 19.10
CA TYR A 277 -25.15 47.85 19.96
C TYR A 277 -24.16 48.80 19.29
N GLN A 278 -23.86 48.66 18.00
CA GLN A 278 -23.01 49.58 17.25
C GLN A 278 -23.66 50.96 17.08
N ARG A 279 -24.99 51.02 16.89
CA ARG A 279 -25.74 52.29 16.92
C ARG A 279 -25.72 52.95 18.29
N LYS A 280 -25.75 52.17 19.38
CA LYS A 280 -25.65 52.66 20.76
C LYS A 280 -24.22 53.12 21.10
N LYS A 281 -23.20 52.39 20.64
CA LYS A 281 -21.77 52.68 20.89
C LYS A 281 -21.24 53.88 20.07
N ARG A 282 -21.86 54.22 18.93
CA ARG A 282 -21.57 55.47 18.19
C ARG A 282 -22.06 56.75 18.89
N LYS A 283 -22.86 56.67 19.97
CA LYS A 283 -23.31 57.83 20.77
C LYS A 283 -22.66 57.99 22.15
N GLY A 284 -21.77 57.07 22.58
CA GLY A 284 -21.17 57.12 23.92
C GLY A 284 -19.65 57.03 23.83
N ASN A 285 -18.99 58.18 23.87
CA ASN A 285 -17.54 58.28 23.97
C ASN A 285 -17.09 58.08 25.43
N LYS A 286 -15.85 57.59 25.60
CA LYS A 286 -14.97 57.64 26.78
C LYS A 286 -15.18 56.60 27.90
N GLY A 287 -14.06 55.98 28.31
CA GLY A 287 -13.86 55.55 29.69
C GLY A 287 -13.33 54.13 29.89
N LYS A 288 -12.00 54.04 29.96
CA LYS A 288 -11.16 53.34 30.97
C LYS A 288 -11.83 52.36 31.98
N LEU A 289 -11.03 51.32 32.27
CA LEU A 289 -10.82 50.59 33.54
C LEU A 289 -11.57 49.27 33.82
N GLU A 290 -10.71 48.31 34.21
CA GLU A 290 -10.82 47.30 35.27
C GLU A 290 -11.77 46.09 35.12
N PHE A 291 -11.13 44.92 35.21
CA PHE A 291 -11.72 43.63 35.52
C PHE A 291 -12.23 43.58 36.96
N PRO A 292 -13.31 42.82 37.20
CA PRO A 292 -13.31 41.91 38.33
C PRO A 292 -13.58 40.45 37.92
N GLU A 293 -12.89 39.56 38.62
CA GLU A 293 -13.13 38.11 38.76
C GLU A 293 -14.55 37.78 39.24
N GLU A 294 -15.09 36.65 38.78
CA GLU A 294 -15.91 35.73 39.59
C GLU A 294 -15.65 34.27 39.13
N ASN A 295 -15.16 33.46 40.06
CA ASN A 295 -15.09 31.98 40.06
C ASN A 295 -16.43 31.40 40.59
N PRO A 296 -16.65 30.07 40.76
CA PRO A 296 -16.26 28.86 40.00
C PRO A 296 -17.48 27.91 39.72
N LEU A 297 -17.22 26.76 39.07
CA LEU A 297 -18.10 25.57 38.86
C LEU A 297 -19.02 25.70 37.63
N ASP A 298 -18.80 24.99 36.53
CA ASP A 298 -18.91 23.53 36.44
C ASP A 298 -17.71 22.83 35.78
N SER A 299 -17.12 21.95 36.57
CA SER A 299 -16.23 20.89 36.14
C SER A 299 -17.02 19.78 35.43
N ILE A 300 -16.84 19.64 34.12
CA ILE A 300 -16.65 18.32 33.52
C ILE A 300 -15.35 18.40 32.73
N SER A 301 -14.27 18.27 33.49
CA SER A 301 -12.98 17.80 33.05
C SER A 301 -13.12 16.52 32.22
N SER A 302 -12.69 16.58 30.96
CA SER A 302 -12.10 15.44 30.26
C SER A 302 -10.59 15.66 30.08
N ASP A 303 -9.96 16.22 31.11
CA ASP A 303 -8.52 16.10 31.31
C ASP A 303 -8.27 14.74 31.96
N SER A 304 -7.91 13.77 31.13
CA SER A 304 -7.27 12.54 31.57
C SER A 304 -6.03 12.33 30.70
N PRO A 305 -4.81 12.23 31.27
CA PRO A 305 -3.60 11.99 30.49
C PRO A 305 -3.53 10.58 29.88
N ILE A 306 -4.52 9.73 30.17
CA ILE A 306 -4.48 8.27 29.93
C ILE A 306 -5.25 7.89 28.65
N LEU A 307 -6.01 8.81 28.03
CA LEU A 307 -6.82 8.51 26.83
C LEU A 307 -6.27 9.06 25.50
N ARG A 308 -5.10 9.73 25.49
CA ARG A 308 -4.50 10.30 24.26
C ARG A 308 -3.90 9.24 23.31
N HIS A 309 -3.93 7.95 23.65
CA HIS A 309 -3.18 6.90 22.94
C HIS A 309 -3.98 6.04 21.95
N ILE A 310 -5.14 6.50 21.44
CA ILE A 310 -5.89 5.69 20.46
C ILE A 310 -5.53 6.02 19.00
N ARG A 311 -5.05 7.23 18.69
CA ARG A 311 -4.63 7.63 17.33
C ARG A 311 -3.46 8.62 17.37
N PRO A 312 -2.31 8.33 16.72
CA PRO A 312 -1.19 9.28 16.63
C PRO A 312 -1.60 10.61 15.99
N GLN A 313 -1.16 11.73 16.55
CA GLN A 313 -1.29 13.05 15.95
C GLN A 313 -0.16 13.32 14.96
N VAL A 314 -0.53 13.58 13.70
CA VAL A 314 0.40 13.78 12.59
C VAL A 314 0.20 15.19 12.03
N PHE A 315 1.22 16.03 12.17
CA PHE A 315 1.24 17.33 11.52
C PHE A 315 1.91 17.23 10.14
N ILE A 316 1.24 17.75 9.11
CA ILE A 316 1.77 17.77 7.74
C ILE A 316 2.30 19.17 7.42
N LEU A 317 3.62 19.26 7.21
CA LEU A 317 4.31 20.46 6.76
C LEU A 317 4.63 20.33 5.27
N TYR A 318 4.22 21.32 4.47
CA TYR A 318 4.46 21.36 3.02
C TYR A 318 4.72 22.80 2.57
N SER A 319 5.17 22.97 1.34
CA SER A 319 5.36 24.29 0.72
C SER A 319 4.12 24.64 -0.11
N SER A 320 3.49 25.76 0.22
CA SER A 320 2.33 26.27 -0.54
C SER A 320 2.74 26.90 -1.88
N SER A 321 4.04 27.21 -2.05
CA SER A 321 4.60 27.86 -3.24
C SER A 321 4.77 26.91 -4.44
N ASP A 322 4.55 25.60 -4.25
CA ASP A 322 4.64 24.60 -5.33
C ASP A 322 3.44 24.60 -6.28
N GLY A 323 2.42 25.40 -5.99
CA GLY A 323 1.26 25.58 -6.85
C GLY A 323 0.09 24.65 -6.52
N PRO A 324 -1.08 24.90 -7.14
CA PRO A 324 -2.35 24.32 -6.71
C PRO A 324 -2.41 22.80 -6.85
N TYR A 325 -1.68 22.20 -7.79
CA TYR A 325 -1.67 20.76 -8.00
C TYR A 325 -0.92 20.02 -6.88
N HIS A 326 0.20 20.56 -6.40
CA HIS A 326 0.90 20.03 -5.23
C HIS A 326 0.04 20.15 -3.98
N VAL A 327 -0.55 21.32 -3.74
CA VAL A 327 -1.45 21.54 -2.60
C VAL A 327 -2.65 20.60 -2.63
N ALA A 328 -3.21 20.33 -3.83
CA ALA A 328 -4.27 19.35 -3.99
C ALA A 328 -3.83 17.93 -3.62
N VAL A 329 -2.62 17.51 -4.02
CA VAL A 329 -2.06 16.20 -3.61
C VAL A 329 -1.92 16.12 -2.09
N VAL A 330 -1.33 17.14 -1.45
CA VAL A 330 -1.15 17.19 0.01
C VAL A 330 -2.51 17.10 0.73
N LEU A 331 -3.51 17.85 0.26
CA LEU A 331 -4.86 17.82 0.82
C LEU A 331 -5.49 16.43 0.67
N GLN A 332 -5.46 15.82 -0.52
CA GLN A 332 -6.04 14.49 -0.71
C GLN A 332 -5.30 13.42 0.09
N PHE A 333 -3.98 13.58 0.26
CA PHE A 333 -3.18 12.69 1.09
C PHE A 333 -3.56 12.81 2.57
N ALA A 334 -3.75 14.03 3.06
CA ALA A 334 -4.25 14.29 4.42
C ALA A 334 -5.63 13.67 4.64
N VAL A 335 -6.57 13.82 3.69
CA VAL A 335 -7.90 13.20 3.75
C VAL A 335 -7.78 11.67 3.83
N PHE A 336 -6.95 11.07 2.98
CA PHE A 336 -6.72 9.63 2.96
C PHE A 336 -6.17 9.12 4.30
N LEU A 337 -5.14 9.77 4.85
CA LEU A 337 -4.57 9.40 6.16
C LEU A 337 -5.61 9.53 7.29
N GLN A 338 -6.34 10.64 7.33
CA GLN A 338 -7.38 10.90 8.34
C GLN A 338 -8.47 9.82 8.34
N GLN A 339 -8.84 9.31 7.17
CA GLN A 339 -9.92 8.34 7.02
C GLN A 339 -9.46 6.88 7.20
N HIS A 340 -8.26 6.54 6.72
CA HIS A 340 -7.86 5.14 6.59
C HIS A 340 -6.65 4.75 7.42
N ALA A 341 -5.78 5.69 7.81
CA ALA A 341 -4.54 5.37 8.53
C ALA A 341 -4.69 5.36 10.06
N ALA A 342 -5.91 5.52 10.60
CA ALA A 342 -6.16 5.58 12.04
C ALA A 342 -5.27 6.61 12.79
N VAL A 343 -4.97 7.73 12.13
CA VAL A 343 -4.25 8.87 12.69
C VAL A 343 -5.15 10.10 12.74
N GLN A 344 -4.76 11.09 13.54
CA GLN A 344 -5.35 12.43 13.51
C GLN A 344 -4.40 13.37 12.79
N VAL A 345 -4.84 13.92 11.66
CA VAL A 345 -4.02 14.81 10.83
C VAL A 345 -4.31 16.26 11.17
N SER A 346 -3.26 17.02 11.47
CA SER A 346 -3.30 18.49 11.49
C SER A 346 -2.73 19.02 10.19
N LEU A 347 -3.52 19.86 9.51
CA LEU A 347 -3.19 20.50 8.24
C LEU A 347 -3.66 21.96 8.30
N ASP A 348 -2.83 22.89 7.83
CA ASP A 348 -3.16 24.32 7.87
C ASP A 348 -4.47 24.66 7.14
N LEU A 349 -4.75 23.99 6.01
CA LEU A 349 -5.98 24.12 5.24
C LEU A 349 -7.25 23.79 6.04
N TRP A 350 -7.14 23.03 7.13
CA TRP A 350 -8.27 22.65 8.00
C TRP A 350 -8.37 23.50 9.26
N GLU A 351 -7.34 24.26 9.60
CA GLU A 351 -7.21 24.97 10.89
C GLU A 351 -7.10 26.51 10.74
N GLN A 352 -7.63 27.06 9.64
CA GLN A 352 -7.57 28.49 9.31
C GLN A 352 -8.08 29.42 10.43
N LEU A 353 -9.10 28.99 11.20
CA LEU A 353 -9.60 29.76 12.33
C LEU A 353 -8.58 29.87 13.47
N GLN A 354 -7.92 28.75 13.83
CA GLN A 354 -6.88 28.75 14.87
C GLN A 354 -5.68 29.58 14.43
N ILE A 355 -5.29 29.49 13.16
CA ILE A 355 -4.23 30.30 12.54
C ILE A 355 -4.57 31.80 12.60
N ALA A 356 -5.83 32.16 12.31
CA ALA A 356 -6.28 33.55 12.36
C ALA A 356 -6.30 34.12 13.79
N GLU A 357 -6.60 33.29 14.79
CA GLU A 357 -6.68 33.68 16.20
C GLU A 357 -5.30 33.78 16.86
N HIS A 358 -4.46 32.77 16.69
CA HIS A 358 -3.17 32.64 17.40
C HIS A 358 -1.98 33.15 16.58
N GLY A 359 -2.18 33.36 15.28
CA GLY A 359 -1.12 33.69 14.32
C GLY A 359 -0.42 32.45 13.76
N LYS A 360 -0.07 32.49 12.47
CA LYS A 360 0.51 31.37 11.72
C LYS A 360 1.81 30.82 12.33
N MET A 361 2.65 31.69 12.92
CA MET A 361 3.88 31.29 13.58
C MET A 361 3.64 30.54 14.89
N ASN A 362 2.78 31.05 15.77
CA ASN A 362 2.48 30.39 17.04
C ASN A 362 1.83 29.03 16.79
N TRP A 363 0.88 28.97 15.84
CA TRP A 363 0.26 27.72 15.42
C TRP A 363 1.31 26.71 14.90
N LEU A 364 2.23 27.13 14.03
CA LEU A 364 3.29 26.27 13.53
C LEU A 364 4.16 25.70 14.66
N CYS A 365 4.65 26.55 15.58
CA CYS A 365 5.46 26.13 16.71
C CYS A 365 4.71 25.11 17.57
N GLN A 366 3.45 25.40 17.89
CA GLN A 366 2.59 24.54 18.68
C GLN A 366 2.41 23.16 18.01
N LYS A 367 2.15 23.11 16.70
CA LYS A 367 1.97 21.84 15.98
C LYS A 367 3.26 21.02 15.89
N ILE A 368 4.42 21.65 15.72
CA ILE A 368 5.70 20.95 15.74
C ILE A 368 5.96 20.36 17.13
N GLU A 369 5.63 21.08 18.20
CA GLU A 369 5.86 20.63 19.58
C GLU A 369 4.87 19.53 20.01
N GLU A 370 3.56 19.74 19.82
CA GLU A 370 2.50 18.89 20.37
C GLU A 370 2.22 17.61 19.58
N SER A 371 2.59 17.55 18.29
CA SER A 371 2.31 16.37 17.46
C SER A 371 3.24 15.20 17.79
N ASP A 372 2.71 13.98 17.70
CA ASP A 372 3.50 12.74 17.86
C ASP A 372 4.48 12.58 16.69
N PHE A 373 4.04 12.91 15.48
CA PHE A 373 4.84 12.88 14.26
C PHE A 373 4.69 14.16 13.44
N VAL A 374 5.79 14.61 12.84
CA VAL A 374 5.83 15.73 11.91
C VAL A 374 6.28 15.22 10.56
N LEU A 375 5.37 15.25 9.59
CA LEU A 375 5.56 14.76 8.24
C LEU A 375 5.84 15.95 7.32
N VAL A 376 7.08 16.05 6.85
CA VAL A 376 7.54 17.09 5.92
C VAL A 376 7.44 16.56 4.49
N VAL A 377 6.55 17.15 3.69
CA VAL A 377 6.39 16.86 2.27
C VAL A 377 7.46 17.60 1.49
N CYS A 378 8.56 16.92 1.17
CA CYS A 378 9.64 17.50 0.38
C CYS A 378 9.21 17.64 -1.09
N SER A 379 9.42 18.84 -1.64
CA SER A 379 9.05 19.24 -3.00
C SER A 379 10.15 20.13 -3.59
N GLN A 380 10.10 20.36 -4.91
CA GLN A 380 11.08 21.22 -5.59
C GLN A 380 11.02 22.67 -5.09
N GLY A 381 9.82 23.23 -4.84
CA GLY A 381 9.63 24.57 -4.30
C GLY A 381 10.17 24.69 -2.89
N MET A 382 9.88 23.73 -2.01
CA MET A 382 10.46 23.66 -0.67
C MET A 382 11.99 23.65 -0.72
N TYR A 383 12.58 22.83 -1.60
CA TYR A 383 14.03 22.76 -1.77
C TYR A 383 14.63 24.10 -2.21
N LYS A 384 14.09 24.70 -3.28
CA LYS A 384 14.54 26.01 -3.79
C LYS A 384 14.50 27.07 -2.71
N MET A 385 13.43 27.07 -1.92
CA MET A 385 13.15 28.06 -0.88
C MET A 385 14.08 27.87 0.34
N SER A 386 14.35 26.61 0.72
CA SER A 386 15.34 26.28 1.75
C SER A 386 16.77 26.66 1.35
N ASN A 387 17.16 26.47 0.08
CA ASN A 387 18.48 26.85 -0.43
C ASN A 387 18.61 28.36 -0.73
N ARG A 388 17.49 29.07 -0.95
CA ARG A 388 17.46 30.53 -1.13
C ARG A 388 17.86 31.31 0.13
N GLN A 389 18.03 30.66 1.28
CA GLN A 389 18.67 31.27 2.46
C GLN A 389 20.09 31.80 2.19
N MET A 390 20.69 31.57 1.00
CA MET A 390 21.94 32.22 0.57
C MET A 390 21.79 33.41 -0.40
N VAL A 391 20.58 33.79 -0.86
CA VAL A 391 20.41 34.95 -1.76
C VAL A 391 19.17 35.76 -1.39
N THR A 392 19.41 36.91 -0.77
CA THR A 392 18.48 38.02 -0.52
C THR A 392 17.73 38.45 -1.78
N GLN A 393 16.39 38.31 -1.79
CA GLN A 393 15.50 39.21 -2.50
C GLN A 393 14.28 39.54 -1.62
N ALA A 394 14.14 40.84 -1.33
CA ALA A 394 13.44 41.38 -0.16
C ALA A 394 11.94 41.68 -0.36
N ASN A 395 11.23 40.98 -1.25
CA ASN A 395 9.83 41.31 -1.58
C ASN A 395 8.88 40.11 -1.70
N GLU A 396 9.32 38.88 -1.43
CA GLU A 396 8.43 37.71 -1.41
C GLU A 396 8.09 37.35 0.05
N GLU A 397 6.80 37.21 0.35
CA GLU A 397 6.29 36.76 1.65
C GLU A 397 6.98 35.43 2.00
N VAL A 398 7.79 35.44 3.08
CA VAL A 398 8.58 34.27 3.47
C VAL A 398 7.63 33.13 3.79
N ASP A 399 7.69 32.04 3.02
CA ASP A 399 6.88 30.86 3.28
C ASP A 399 7.22 30.31 4.67
N VAL A 400 6.22 30.27 5.54
CA VAL A 400 6.31 29.78 6.92
C VAL A 400 6.79 28.32 6.96
N SER A 401 6.65 27.59 5.85
CA SER A 401 7.23 26.25 5.68
C SER A 401 8.76 26.21 5.88
N ILE A 402 9.51 27.23 5.42
CA ILE A 402 10.98 27.30 5.62
C ILE A 402 11.33 27.41 7.09
N VAL A 403 10.56 28.24 7.82
CA VAL A 403 10.79 28.46 9.24
C VAL A 403 10.54 27.16 9.99
N GLY A 404 9.47 26.44 9.64
CA GLY A 404 9.18 25.10 10.16
C GLY A 404 10.32 24.10 9.91
N ILE A 405 10.88 24.07 8.70
CA ILE A 405 12.04 23.21 8.37
C ILE A 405 13.26 23.56 9.21
N SER A 406 13.51 24.86 9.42
CA SER A 406 14.65 25.32 10.23
C SER A 406 14.50 24.91 11.70
N MET A 407 13.30 25.04 12.25
CA MET A 407 12.97 24.58 13.61
C MET A 407 13.14 23.06 13.75
N ILE A 408 12.56 22.30 12.81
CA ILE A 408 12.68 20.83 12.79
C ILE A 408 14.14 20.40 12.73
N ALA A 409 14.94 21.02 11.87
CA ALA A 409 16.36 20.70 11.76
C ALA A 409 17.11 21.00 13.06
N GLU A 410 16.87 22.15 13.69
CA GLU A 410 17.48 22.49 14.97
C GLU A 410 17.13 21.46 16.06
N ASP A 411 15.85 21.10 16.17
CA ASP A 411 15.37 20.09 17.12
C ASP A 411 16.02 18.73 16.87
N MET A 412 16.17 18.32 15.61
CA MET A 412 16.84 17.08 15.23
C MET A 412 18.33 17.09 15.60
N TYR A 413 19.03 18.19 15.35
CA TYR A 413 20.43 18.34 15.75
C TYR A 413 20.57 18.30 17.29
N ARG A 414 19.66 18.96 18.00
CA ARG A 414 19.60 18.93 19.47
C ARG A 414 19.36 17.52 19.98
N ALA A 415 18.35 16.81 19.47
CA ALA A 415 18.05 15.43 19.82
C ALA A 415 19.24 14.50 19.56
N LYS A 416 19.90 14.64 18.41
CA LYS A 416 21.11 13.87 18.06
C LYS A 416 22.25 14.12 19.05
N SER A 417 22.48 15.38 19.44
CA SER A 417 23.52 15.72 20.43
C SER A 417 23.26 15.13 21.81
N GLN A 418 21.98 14.91 22.15
CA GLN A 418 21.52 14.34 23.41
C GLN A 418 21.33 12.81 23.35
N GLY A 419 21.55 12.18 22.20
CA GLY A 419 21.33 10.74 22.00
C GLY A 419 19.84 10.32 22.01
N LEU A 420 18.92 11.26 21.78
CA LEU A 420 17.48 11.00 21.71
C LEU A 420 17.06 10.55 20.30
N SER A 421 15.91 9.86 20.21
CA SER A 421 15.34 9.43 18.93
C SER A 421 14.88 10.62 18.09
N MET A 422 15.12 10.55 16.79
CA MET A 422 14.60 11.51 15.78
C MET A 422 13.38 10.96 15.03
N SER A 423 12.81 9.84 15.48
CA SER A 423 11.68 9.14 14.83
C SER A 423 10.42 10.01 14.67
N LYS A 424 10.25 11.04 15.50
CA LYS A 424 9.17 12.04 15.37
C LYS A 424 9.16 12.73 14.00
N TYR A 425 10.34 12.97 13.41
CA TYR A 425 10.46 13.73 12.18
C TYR A 425 10.57 12.79 10.97
N ILE A 426 9.64 12.97 10.04
CA ILE A 426 9.47 12.13 8.85
C ILE A 426 9.54 13.03 7.62
N THR A 427 10.30 12.61 6.62
CA THR A 427 10.34 13.22 5.29
C THR A 427 9.62 12.32 4.30
N VAL A 428 8.77 12.91 3.47
CA VAL A 428 8.11 12.18 2.38
C VAL A 428 8.30 12.89 1.06
N THR A 429 8.40 12.11 -0.01
CA THR A 429 8.35 12.59 -1.39
C THR A 429 7.25 11.86 -2.15
N PHE A 430 6.59 12.55 -3.07
CA PHE A 430 5.67 11.91 -4.03
C PHE A 430 6.43 11.53 -5.31
N GLU A 431 5.83 10.66 -6.13
CA GLU A 431 6.40 10.15 -7.39
C GLU A 431 6.94 11.24 -8.33
N TYR A 432 6.27 12.39 -8.42
CA TYR A 432 6.71 13.52 -9.25
C TYR A 432 7.85 14.36 -8.64
N THR A 433 8.36 14.00 -7.46
CA THR A 433 9.46 14.69 -6.78
C THR A 433 10.64 13.76 -6.56
N SER A 434 11.78 14.09 -7.17
CA SER A 434 13.05 13.39 -6.97
C SER A 434 13.63 13.59 -5.56
N GLU A 435 14.32 12.59 -5.02
CA GLU A 435 14.98 12.64 -3.71
C GLU A 435 16.03 13.74 -3.57
N GLN A 436 16.59 14.23 -4.69
CA GLN A 436 17.53 15.36 -4.67
C GLN A 436 16.92 16.65 -4.09
N TYR A 437 15.59 16.75 -4.08
CA TYR A 437 14.85 17.89 -3.53
C TYR A 437 14.59 17.77 -2.02
N ILE A 438 15.19 16.79 -1.34
CA ILE A 438 15.14 16.70 0.12
C ILE A 438 16.23 17.63 0.69
N PRO A 439 15.89 18.65 1.50
CA PRO A 439 16.88 19.52 2.12
C PRO A 439 17.88 18.72 2.98
N LYS A 440 19.18 18.98 2.81
CA LYS A 440 20.25 18.25 3.52
C LYS A 440 20.10 18.29 5.04
N MET A 441 19.55 19.37 5.58
CA MET A 441 19.27 19.53 7.01
C MET A 441 18.25 18.53 7.56
N LEU A 442 17.44 17.89 6.70
CA LEU A 442 16.46 16.87 7.07
C LEU A 442 16.97 15.43 6.85
N TYR A 443 18.23 15.22 6.46
CA TYR A 443 18.75 13.87 6.16
C TYR A 443 18.84 12.93 7.37
N LEU A 444 18.73 13.48 8.59
CA LEU A 444 18.65 12.68 9.81
C LEU A 444 17.24 12.11 10.05
N ALA A 445 16.23 12.55 9.29
CA ALA A 445 14.83 12.13 9.45
C ALA A 445 14.60 10.79 8.74
N SER A 446 13.58 10.07 9.17
CA SER A 446 13.12 8.89 8.41
C SER A 446 12.54 9.32 7.07
N ARG A 447 12.77 8.56 6.00
CA ARG A 447 12.37 8.93 4.63
C ARG A 447 11.44 7.89 4.02
N TYR A 448 10.38 8.35 3.38
CA TYR A 448 9.44 7.49 2.65
C TYR A 448 9.10 8.08 1.28
N HIS A 449 9.28 7.28 0.23
CA HIS A 449 8.81 7.61 -1.10
C HIS A 449 7.38 7.09 -1.27
N LEU A 450 6.41 7.98 -1.47
CA LEU A 450 4.98 7.67 -1.50
C LEU A 450 4.44 7.68 -2.94
N MET A 451 3.54 6.77 -3.32
CA MET A 451 2.80 5.82 -2.46
C MET A 451 3.48 4.46 -2.26
N PHE A 452 4.66 4.23 -2.83
CA PHE A 452 5.38 2.95 -2.76
C PHE A 452 5.65 2.49 -1.32
N SER A 453 6.11 3.39 -0.45
CA SER A 453 6.48 3.11 0.93
C SER A 453 5.35 3.36 1.93
N LEU A 454 4.10 3.44 1.47
CA LEU A 454 2.93 3.67 2.33
C LEU A 454 2.79 2.65 3.49
N PRO A 455 3.03 1.33 3.29
CA PRO A 455 2.99 0.38 4.41
C PRO A 455 4.05 0.66 5.48
N LEU A 456 5.24 1.11 5.06
CA LEU A 456 6.34 1.44 5.98
C LEU A 456 6.05 2.73 6.76
N LEU A 457 5.42 3.72 6.12
CA LEU A 457 4.94 4.92 6.79
C LEU A 457 3.89 4.56 7.85
N PHE A 458 2.91 3.71 7.50
CA PHE A 458 1.89 3.24 8.44
C PHE A 458 2.52 2.53 9.65
N SER A 459 3.48 1.63 9.39
CA SER A 459 4.27 0.94 10.41
C SER A 459 4.97 1.91 11.36
N HIS A 460 5.58 2.97 10.83
CA HIS A 460 6.26 3.98 11.63
C HIS A 460 5.29 4.79 12.49
N LEU A 461 4.18 5.30 11.90
CA LEU A 461 3.19 6.10 12.62
C LEU A 461 2.55 5.34 13.78
N HIS A 462 2.34 4.02 13.63
CA HIS A 462 1.78 3.18 14.70
C HIS A 462 2.85 2.54 15.60
N GLN A 463 4.13 2.69 15.28
CA GLN A 463 5.24 2.01 15.96
C GLN A 463 5.08 0.48 16.00
N VAL A 464 4.51 -0.09 14.94
CA VAL A 464 4.20 -1.52 14.83
C VAL A 464 5.03 -2.14 13.72
N GLN A 465 5.72 -3.25 14.01
CA GLN A 465 6.46 -4.01 13.00
C GLN A 465 5.50 -4.72 12.04
N MET A 466 5.66 -4.51 10.73
CA MET A 466 4.87 -5.17 9.67
C MET A 466 5.08 -6.69 9.66
N HIS A 467 6.26 -7.15 10.07
CA HIS A 467 6.63 -8.55 10.12
C HIS A 467 7.10 -8.94 11.51
N LYS A 468 6.45 -9.96 12.09
CA LYS A 468 6.96 -10.75 13.22
C LYS A 468 7.01 -12.22 12.78
N PRO A 469 7.85 -13.07 13.39
CA PRO A 469 7.85 -14.50 13.07
C PRO A 469 6.44 -15.08 13.18
N GLY A 470 5.86 -15.52 12.06
CA GLY A 470 4.53 -16.14 11.99
C GLY A 470 3.33 -15.19 11.92
N ILE A 471 3.51 -13.86 11.96
CA ILE A 471 2.42 -12.87 11.86
C ILE A 471 2.84 -11.72 10.95
N GLN A 472 2.12 -11.52 9.85
CA GLN A 472 2.24 -10.34 8.99
C GLN A 472 1.03 -9.44 9.23
N LEU A 473 1.28 -8.19 9.61
CA LEU A 473 0.24 -7.17 9.69
C LEU A 473 0.02 -6.62 8.29
N HIS A 474 -1.06 -7.10 7.66
CA HIS A 474 -1.53 -6.60 6.38
C HIS A 474 -2.74 -5.71 6.62
N VAL A 475 -2.64 -4.45 6.18
CA VAL A 475 -3.76 -3.52 6.16
C VAL A 475 -4.06 -3.25 4.69
N ASP A 476 -5.10 -3.90 4.16
CA ASP A 476 -5.41 -3.93 2.72
C ASP A 476 -5.36 -2.54 2.07
N VAL A 477 -5.86 -1.51 2.76
CA VAL A 477 -5.93 -0.13 2.26
C VAL A 477 -4.57 0.59 2.29
N MET A 478 -3.62 0.17 3.13
CA MET A 478 -2.30 0.80 3.31
C MET A 478 -1.23 0.15 2.43
N THR A 479 -1.56 -0.13 1.17
CA THR A 479 -0.67 -0.72 0.16
C THR A 479 -0.71 0.11 -1.12
N PRO A 480 0.35 0.07 -1.97
CA PRO A 480 0.38 0.80 -3.24
C PRO A 480 -0.80 0.46 -4.18
N GLU A 481 -1.30 -0.77 -4.13
CA GLU A 481 -2.44 -1.21 -4.93
C GLU A 481 -3.78 -1.03 -4.20
N GLY A 482 -3.74 -1.03 -2.87
CA GLY A 482 -4.92 -0.99 -2.01
C GLY A 482 -5.50 0.40 -1.79
N TYR A 483 -4.67 1.43 -1.73
CA TYR A 483 -5.15 2.79 -1.45
C TYR A 483 -6.10 3.29 -2.55
N ILE A 484 -5.90 2.88 -3.81
CA ILE A 484 -6.73 3.28 -4.95
C ILE A 484 -8.16 2.70 -4.85
N LYS A 485 -8.36 1.62 -4.09
CA LYS A 485 -9.67 0.93 -3.98
C LYS A 485 -10.69 1.70 -3.14
N VAL A 486 -10.26 2.67 -2.33
CA VAL A 486 -11.15 3.51 -1.52
C VAL A 486 -11.39 4.88 -2.18
N PRO A 487 -12.57 5.52 -2.00
CA PRO A 487 -12.90 6.77 -2.69
C PRO A 487 -11.90 7.93 -2.46
N SER A 488 -11.39 8.08 -1.24
CA SER A 488 -10.40 9.12 -0.91
C SER A 488 -9.03 8.82 -1.52
N GLY A 489 -8.61 7.55 -1.54
CA GLY A 489 -7.37 7.15 -2.17
C GLY A 489 -7.42 7.15 -3.71
N CYS A 490 -8.59 6.90 -4.32
CA CYS A 490 -8.81 7.16 -5.75
C CYS A 490 -8.74 8.67 -6.06
N SER A 491 -9.27 9.52 -5.18
CA SER A 491 -9.15 10.98 -5.31
C SER A 491 -7.70 11.45 -5.19
N LEU A 492 -6.92 10.85 -4.28
CA LEU A 492 -5.48 11.05 -4.17
C LEU A 492 -4.73 10.58 -5.42
N TYR A 493 -5.05 9.39 -5.95
CA TYR A 493 -4.48 8.89 -7.20
C TYR A 493 -4.72 9.85 -8.37
N CYS A 494 -5.94 10.35 -8.54
CA CYS A 494 -6.28 11.34 -9.55
C CYS A 494 -5.48 12.65 -9.38
N ALA A 495 -5.28 13.11 -8.14
CA ALA A 495 -4.46 14.29 -7.86
C ALA A 495 -2.98 14.05 -8.18
N LEU A 496 -2.43 12.89 -7.80
CA LEU A 496 -1.06 12.47 -8.09
C LEU A 496 -0.81 12.40 -9.60
N HIS A 497 -1.73 11.78 -10.35
CA HIS A 497 -1.61 11.65 -11.80
C HIS A 497 -1.60 13.02 -12.50
N LYS A 498 -2.50 13.93 -12.10
CA LYS A 498 -2.55 15.30 -12.62
C LYS A 498 -1.28 16.09 -12.29
N ALA A 499 -0.80 16.00 -11.05
CA ALA A 499 0.45 16.66 -10.66
C ALA A 499 1.63 16.13 -11.47
N THR A 500 1.76 14.81 -11.62
CA THR A 500 2.85 14.16 -12.35
C THR A 500 2.89 14.58 -13.82
N GLN A 501 1.74 14.70 -14.48
CA GLN A 501 1.67 15.23 -15.85
C GLN A 501 2.27 16.63 -15.95
N ILE A 502 1.91 17.52 -15.02
CA ILE A 502 2.34 18.92 -15.03
C ILE A 502 3.84 19.04 -14.70
N TYR A 503 4.33 18.33 -13.69
CA TYR A 503 5.75 18.37 -13.31
C TYR A 503 6.67 17.68 -14.31
N ASN A 504 6.15 16.78 -15.16
CA ASN A 504 6.93 16.21 -16.26
C ASN A 504 6.99 17.12 -17.50
N GLU A 505 6.05 18.07 -17.64
CA GLU A 505 6.02 19.06 -18.73
C GLU A 505 6.90 20.29 -18.44
N THR A 506 7.31 20.50 -17.18
CA THR A 506 8.11 21.64 -16.69
C THR A 506 9.53 21.25 -16.35
#